data_AF-A0A3N5YL53-F1
#
_entry.id   AF-A0A3N5YL53-F1
#
_cell.length_a   1.000
_cell.length_b   1.000
_cell.length_c   1.000
_cell.angle_alpha   90.00
_cell.angle_beta   90.00
_cell.angle_gamma   90.00
#
_symmetry.space_group_name_H-M   'P 1'
#
loop_
_entity.id
_entity.type
_entity.pdbx_description
1 polymer ?
#
loop_
_entity_poly.entity_id
_entity_poly.type
_entity_poly.pdbx_seq_one_letter_code
_entity_poly.pdbx_strand_id
1 'polypeptide(L)'
;MFYPLVIGLNAIGNAVLSLIGIDRQTASHEQYHTAEELEYVVRESQEAGALPAELGRLVHEIFEFGDLTAGEVMTPRVRVAGIPAGSDAKAMEKTLRTFPHTRYPLYEENLDRVLGVVHVKSLLRLVLGNEPVQAGHAQVMPTVPGTARLDTVLAVMR
;
A
#
# COMPACT_ATOMS: atom_id res chain seq x y z
N MET A 1 -10.62 13.18 45.85
CA MET A 1 -11.86 13.57 46.58
C MET A 1 -13.06 13.82 45.63
N PHE A 2 -12.89 13.94 44.30
CA PHE A 2 -13.99 14.19 43.34
C PHE A 2 -14.66 12.93 42.74
N TYR A 3 -14.24 11.74 43.16
CA TYR A 3 -14.78 10.46 42.69
C TYR A 3 -16.32 10.30 42.83
N PRO A 4 -16.97 10.72 43.94
CA PRO A 4 -18.43 10.60 44.04
C PRO A 4 -19.19 11.57 43.11
N LEU A 5 -18.60 12.73 42.78
CA LEU A 5 -19.18 13.70 41.85
C LEU A 5 -19.23 13.13 40.41
N VAL A 6 -18.14 12.48 40.00
CA VAL A 6 -18.03 11.85 38.68
C VAL A 6 -19.04 10.72 38.51
N ILE A 7 -19.28 9.92 39.57
CA ILE A 7 -20.29 8.85 39.55
C ILE A 7 -21.70 9.43 39.41
N GLY A 8 -22.03 10.47 40.19
CA GLY A 8 -23.35 11.12 40.12
C GLY A 8 -23.62 11.72 38.74
N LEU A 9 -22.63 12.39 38.15
CA LEU A 9 -22.75 12.98 36.82
C LEU A 9 -22.92 11.90 35.73
N ASN A 10 -22.16 10.80 35.81
CA ASN A 10 -22.31 9.68 34.89
C ASN A 10 -23.68 8.99 35.02
N ALA A 11 -24.22 8.87 36.24
CA ALA A 11 -25.54 8.29 36.47
C ALA A 11 -26.66 9.13 35.83
N ILE A 12 -26.57 10.46 35.92
CA ILE A 12 -27.52 11.38 35.29
C ILE A 12 -27.42 11.29 33.77
N GLY A 13 -26.20 11.28 33.21
CA GLY A 13 -25.98 11.10 31.78
C GLY A 13 -26.59 9.79 31.25
N ASN A 14 -26.41 8.69 32.00
CA ASN A 14 -26.99 7.40 31.64
C ASN A 14 -28.52 7.39 31.71
N ALA A 15 -29.13 8.07 32.70
CA ALA A 15 -30.59 8.16 32.82
C ALA A 15 -31.22 8.98 31.68
N VAL A 16 -30.56 10.06 31.25
CA VAL A 16 -31.02 10.86 30.10
C VAL A 16 -30.92 10.07 28.80
N LEU A 17 -29.82 9.33 28.60
CA LEU A 17 -29.62 8.49 27.42
C LEU A 17 -30.61 7.32 27.36
N SER A 18 -30.93 6.71 28.51
CA SER A 18 -31.91 5.62 28.57
C SER A 18 -33.34 6.12 28.30
N LEU A 19 -33.68 7.35 28.68
CA LEU A 19 -34.96 8.00 28.38
C LEU A 19 -35.16 8.25 26.88
N ILE A 20 -34.07 8.36 26.12
CA ILE A 20 -34.07 8.52 24.65
C ILE A 20 -33.98 7.16 23.94
N GLY A 21 -33.88 6.04 24.70
CA GLY A 21 -33.83 4.68 24.14
C GLY A 21 -32.46 4.27 23.59
N ILE A 22 -31.40 5.00 23.95
CA ILE A 22 -30.03 4.69 23.52
C ILE A 22 -29.38 3.81 24.58
N ASP A 23 -29.33 2.51 24.31
CA ASP A 23 -28.66 1.55 25.16
C ASP A 23 -27.15 1.58 24.87
N ARG A 24 -26.35 2.06 25.83
CA ARG A 24 -24.89 2.20 25.68
C ARG A 24 -24.13 0.89 25.90
N GLN A 25 -24.77 -0.20 26.32
CA GLN A 25 -24.08 -1.47 26.56
C GLN A 25 -23.44 -2.09 25.31
N THR A 26 -23.85 -1.68 24.11
CA THR A 26 -23.19 -2.06 22.85
C THR A 26 -22.04 -1.14 22.44
N ALA A 27 -21.90 0.04 23.06
CA ALA A 27 -20.88 1.03 22.69
C ALA A 27 -19.49 0.77 23.32
N SER A 28 -19.37 -0.19 24.23
CA SER A 28 -18.10 -0.52 24.91
C SER A 28 -17.33 -1.70 24.31
N HIS A 29 -17.78 -2.29 23.19
CA HIS A 29 -17.14 -3.47 22.60
C HIS A 29 -16.62 -3.31 21.17
N GLU A 30 -16.62 -2.10 20.62
CA GLU A 30 -16.00 -1.83 19.33
C GLU A 30 -15.24 -0.51 19.36
N GLN A 31 -14.12 -0.46 20.10
CA GLN A 31 -13.07 0.54 19.83
C GLN A 31 -12.34 0.17 18.53
N TYR A 32 -13.05 0.15 17.41
CA TYR A 32 -12.42 0.43 16.13
C TYR A 32 -12.33 1.95 16.09
N HIS A 33 -11.27 2.51 16.66
CA HIS A 33 -10.99 3.92 16.46
C HIS A 33 -10.93 4.14 14.95
N THR A 34 -11.83 4.97 14.41
CA THR A 34 -11.75 5.35 13.01
C THR A 34 -10.40 6.02 12.78
N ALA A 35 -9.86 5.93 11.57
CA ALA A 35 -8.57 6.56 11.25
C ALA A 35 -8.56 8.04 11.66
N GLU A 36 -9.70 8.71 11.51
CA GLU A 36 -9.98 10.09 11.90
C GLU A 36 -9.86 10.34 13.41
N GLU A 37 -10.37 9.42 14.25
CA GLU A 37 -10.22 9.53 15.71
C GLU A 37 -8.77 9.32 16.15
N LEU A 38 -8.05 8.39 15.53
CA LEU A 38 -6.62 8.18 15.81
C LEU A 38 -5.79 9.38 15.37
N GLU A 39 -6.10 9.97 14.23
CA GLU A 39 -5.46 11.19 13.75
C GLU A 39 -5.69 12.36 14.72
N TYR A 40 -6.90 12.50 15.24
CA TYR A 40 -7.21 13.49 16.27
C TYR A 40 -6.36 13.29 17.53
N VAL A 41 -6.28 12.07 18.06
CA VAL A 41 -5.48 11.73 19.26
C VAL A 41 -3.99 11.96 19.04
N VAL A 42 -3.47 11.63 17.85
CA VAL A 42 -2.07 11.84 17.47
C VAL A 42 -1.75 13.35 17.44
N ARG A 43 -2.63 14.15 16.85
CA ARG A 43 -2.47 15.61 16.79
C ARG A 43 -2.52 16.23 18.19
N GLU A 44 -3.47 15.84 19.03
CA GLU A 44 -3.57 16.30 20.42
C GLU A 44 -2.31 15.91 21.23
N SER A 45 -1.78 14.71 21.01
CA SER A 45 -0.55 14.24 21.66
C SER A 45 0.69 15.02 21.20
N GLN A 46 0.76 15.45 19.94
CA GLN A 46 1.82 16.33 19.45
C GLN A 46 1.72 17.73 20.07
N GLU A 47 0.53 18.32 20.11
CA GLU A 47 0.29 19.65 20.69
C GLU A 47 0.59 19.67 22.20
N ALA A 48 0.29 18.58 22.91
CA ALA A 48 0.63 18.38 24.31
C ALA A 48 2.12 18.08 24.56
N GLY A 49 2.95 17.97 23.51
CA GLY A 49 4.38 17.66 23.61
C GLY A 49 4.67 16.21 24.04
N ALA A 50 3.65 15.36 24.10
CA ALA A 50 3.75 13.95 24.49
C ALA A 50 4.22 13.06 23.32
N LEU A 51 4.04 13.52 22.08
CA LEU A 51 4.49 12.83 20.87
C LEU A 51 5.53 13.68 20.11
N PRO A 52 6.72 13.13 19.80
CA PRO A 52 7.69 13.80 18.95
C PRO A 52 7.08 14.16 17.58
N ALA A 53 7.38 15.36 17.08
CA ALA A 53 6.84 15.83 15.79
C ALA A 53 7.17 14.90 14.62
N GLU A 54 8.33 14.25 14.65
CA GLU A 54 8.74 13.26 13.65
C GLU A 54 7.85 12.02 13.66
N LEU A 55 7.48 11.53 14.84
CA LEU A 55 6.63 10.36 14.98
C LEU A 55 5.19 10.63 14.53
N GLY A 56 4.63 11.80 14.86
CA GLY A 56 3.28 12.11 14.37
C GLY A 56 3.22 12.41 12.86
N ARG A 57 4.30 12.93 12.25
CA ARG A 57 4.39 12.98 10.76
C ARG A 57 4.38 11.59 10.15
N LEU A 58 5.18 10.68 10.68
CA LEU A 58 5.21 9.29 10.21
C LEU A 58 3.83 8.63 10.31
N VAL A 59 3.13 8.84 11.43
CA VAL A 59 1.78 8.30 11.63
C VAL A 59 0.80 8.86 10.62
N HIS A 60 0.84 10.16 10.34
CA HIS A 60 0.00 10.79 9.32
C HIS A 60 0.30 10.25 7.91
N GLU A 61 1.58 10.13 7.52
CA GLU A 61 1.98 9.55 6.23
C GLU A 61 1.51 8.08 6.07
N ILE A 62 1.49 7.29 7.15
CA ILE A 62 0.96 5.93 7.13
C ILE A 62 -0.55 5.90 6.87
N PHE A 63 -1.31 6.85 7.44
CA PHE A 63 -2.75 6.96 7.19
C PHE A 63 -3.01 7.36 5.74
N GLU A 64 -2.34 8.42 5.25
CA GLU A 64 -2.46 8.83 3.84
C GLU A 64 -2.10 7.69 2.88
N PHE A 65 -1.05 6.91 3.20
CA PHE A 65 -0.65 5.76 2.40
C PHE A 65 -1.77 4.71 2.26
N GLY A 66 -2.59 4.50 3.29
CA GLY A 66 -3.73 3.58 3.24
C GLY A 66 -4.84 4.03 2.28
N ASP A 67 -4.98 5.33 2.06
CA ASP A 67 -6.01 5.93 1.20
C ASP A 67 -5.60 6.01 -0.26
N LEU A 68 -4.30 5.93 -0.55
CA LEU A 68 -3.80 5.88 -1.91
C LEU A 68 -4.30 4.65 -2.67
N THR A 69 -4.48 4.83 -3.97
CA THR A 69 -4.80 3.79 -4.93
C THR A 69 -3.56 3.33 -5.69
N ALA A 70 -3.63 2.12 -6.26
CA ALA A 70 -2.60 1.57 -7.14
C ALA A 70 -2.26 2.53 -8.28
N GLY A 71 -3.27 3.23 -8.81
CA GLY A 71 -3.13 4.16 -9.91
C GLY A 71 -2.34 5.43 -9.57
N GLU A 72 -2.42 5.88 -8.32
CA GLU A 72 -1.70 7.06 -7.83
C GLU A 72 -0.22 6.80 -7.60
N VAL A 73 0.16 5.56 -7.28
CA VAL A 73 1.56 5.18 -7.01
C VAL A 73 2.24 4.38 -8.13
N MET A 74 1.48 3.86 -9.11
CA MET A 74 2.06 3.07 -10.19
C MET A 74 2.99 3.90 -11.09
N THR A 75 3.91 3.22 -11.77
CA THR A 75 4.68 3.84 -12.86
C THR A 75 3.80 3.91 -14.10
N PRO A 76 3.55 5.12 -14.67
CA PRO A 76 2.77 5.27 -15.90
C PRO A 76 3.37 4.44 -17.04
N ARG A 77 2.52 3.80 -17.85
CA ARG A 77 2.90 2.88 -18.92
C ARG A 77 4.01 3.41 -19.84
N VAL A 78 3.95 4.69 -20.21
CA VAL A 78 4.94 5.33 -21.09
C VAL A 78 6.34 5.44 -20.49
N ARG A 79 6.47 5.28 -19.16
CA ARG A 79 7.75 5.28 -18.43
C ARG A 79 8.21 3.86 -18.05
N VAL A 80 7.47 2.82 -18.44
CA VAL A 80 7.82 1.43 -18.11
C VAL A 80 8.85 0.91 -19.10
N ALA A 81 10.00 0.49 -18.58
CA ALA A 81 11.01 -0.24 -19.35
C ALA A 81 10.70 -1.74 -19.33
N GLY A 82 10.11 -2.26 -20.42
CA GLY A 82 9.84 -3.68 -20.60
C GLY A 82 10.80 -4.34 -21.59
N ILE A 83 10.81 -5.68 -21.56
CA ILE A 83 11.57 -6.51 -22.50
C ILE A 83 10.56 -7.21 -23.45
N PRO A 84 10.70 -7.08 -24.78
CA PRO A 84 9.93 -7.90 -25.72
C PRO A 84 10.31 -9.38 -25.61
N ALA A 85 9.32 -10.27 -25.62
CA ALA A 85 9.56 -11.70 -25.78
C ALA A 85 10.28 -11.97 -27.11
N GLY A 86 11.28 -12.86 -27.08
CA GLY A 86 12.15 -13.16 -28.21
C GLY A 86 13.34 -12.22 -28.38
N SER A 87 13.53 -11.23 -27.49
CA SER A 87 14.69 -10.34 -27.55
C SER A 87 16.01 -11.11 -27.46
N ASP A 88 16.94 -10.78 -28.36
CA ASP A 88 18.29 -11.32 -28.36
C ASP A 88 19.15 -10.71 -27.24
N ALA A 89 20.33 -11.30 -27.02
CA ALA A 89 21.26 -10.88 -25.97
C ALA A 89 21.66 -9.40 -26.09
N LYS A 90 21.83 -8.89 -27.31
CA LYS A 90 22.27 -7.51 -27.56
C LYS A 90 21.19 -6.49 -27.23
N ALA A 91 19.94 -6.78 -27.63
CA ALA A 91 18.78 -5.95 -27.31
C ALA A 91 18.49 -5.94 -25.80
N MET A 92 18.60 -7.11 -25.15
CA MET A 92 18.51 -7.21 -23.70
C MET A 92 19.60 -6.38 -23.01
N GLU A 93 20.87 -6.56 -23.40
CA GLU A 93 21.99 -5.81 -22.82
C GLU A 93 21.79 -4.30 -22.94
N LYS A 94 21.38 -3.83 -24.13
CA LYS A 94 21.07 -2.41 -24.35
C LYS A 94 20.01 -1.91 -23.36
N THR A 95 18.95 -2.68 -23.16
CA THR A 95 17.86 -2.31 -22.25
C THR A 95 18.32 -2.27 -20.80
N LEU A 96 19.06 -3.29 -20.35
CA LEU A 96 19.60 -3.39 -18.98
C LEU A 96 20.58 -2.26 -18.65
N ARG A 97 21.37 -1.80 -19.62
CA ARG A 97 22.28 -0.65 -19.45
C ARG A 97 21.54 0.68 -19.42
N THR A 98 20.46 0.80 -20.17
CA THR A 98 19.67 2.04 -20.26
C THR A 98 18.80 2.23 -19.02
N PHE A 99 18.20 1.14 -18.52
CA PHE A 99 17.28 1.16 -17.39
C PHE A 99 17.76 0.19 -16.33
N PRO A 100 18.49 0.61 -15.29
CA PRO A 100 19.06 -0.29 -14.29
C PRO A 100 18.02 -0.70 -13.24
N HIS A 101 17.07 -1.56 -13.63
CA HIS A 101 16.04 -2.11 -12.74
C HIS A 101 16.32 -3.57 -12.35
N THR A 102 15.75 -3.99 -11.21
CA THR A 102 15.84 -5.37 -10.73
C THR A 102 14.87 -6.31 -11.46
N ARG A 103 13.75 -5.77 -11.93
CA ARG A 103 12.65 -6.51 -12.54
C ARG A 103 12.14 -5.77 -13.78
N TYR A 104 11.84 -6.53 -14.83
CA TYR A 104 11.31 -5.99 -16.09
C TYR A 104 10.07 -6.77 -16.49
N PRO A 105 8.98 -6.10 -16.89
CA PRO A 105 7.86 -6.79 -17.51
C PRO A 105 8.30 -7.38 -18.85
N LEU A 106 8.07 -8.67 -19.03
CA LEU A 106 8.19 -9.36 -20.31
C LEU A 106 6.85 -9.26 -21.02
N TYR A 107 6.84 -8.74 -22.24
CA TYR A 107 5.61 -8.52 -22.98
C TYR A 107 5.69 -9.06 -24.40
N GLU A 108 4.54 -9.33 -24.99
CA GLU A 108 4.37 -9.75 -26.38
C GLU A 108 3.64 -8.63 -27.14
N GLU A 109 4.11 -8.27 -28.34
CA GLU A 109 3.60 -7.17 -29.16
C GLU A 109 3.72 -5.77 -28.53
N ASN A 110 3.11 -5.56 -27.37
CA ASN A 110 3.09 -4.29 -26.64
C ASN A 110 2.89 -4.51 -25.12
N LEU A 111 3.01 -3.43 -24.34
CA LEU A 111 2.84 -3.47 -22.88
C LEU A 111 1.39 -3.72 -22.39
N ASP A 112 0.40 -3.89 -23.28
CA ASP A 112 -0.95 -4.33 -22.89
C ASP A 112 -1.02 -5.85 -22.72
N ARG A 113 -0.08 -6.59 -23.35
CA ARG A 113 0.03 -8.03 -23.27
C ARG A 113 1.31 -8.45 -22.56
N VAL A 114 1.33 -8.20 -21.24
CA VAL A 114 2.42 -8.60 -20.35
C VAL A 114 2.29 -10.09 -20.01
N LEU A 115 3.32 -10.87 -20.33
CA LEU A 115 3.41 -12.31 -20.05
C LEU A 115 3.81 -12.59 -18.59
N GLY A 116 4.51 -11.64 -17.97
CA GLY A 116 4.95 -11.70 -16.58
C GLY A 116 6.14 -10.79 -16.32
N VAL A 117 6.90 -11.08 -15.28
CA VAL A 117 8.07 -10.29 -14.88
C VAL A 117 9.32 -11.15 -14.84
N VAL A 118 10.42 -10.64 -15.38
CA VAL A 118 11.72 -11.31 -15.38
C VAL A 118 12.71 -10.54 -14.50
N HIS A 119 13.44 -11.27 -13.66
CA HIS A 119 14.49 -10.71 -12.81
C HIS A 119 15.77 -10.43 -13.62
N VAL A 120 16.47 -9.33 -13.32
CA VAL A 120 17.72 -8.92 -14.01
C VAL A 120 18.77 -10.03 -14.03
N LYS A 121 18.95 -10.74 -12.91
CA LYS A 121 19.87 -11.90 -12.83
C LYS A 121 19.56 -13.00 -13.85
N SER A 122 18.29 -13.25 -14.16
CA SER A 122 17.90 -14.24 -15.17
C SER A 122 18.21 -13.70 -16.57
N LEU A 123 17.89 -12.43 -16.86
CA LEU A 123 18.25 -11.79 -18.12
C LEU A 123 19.77 -11.78 -18.34
N LEU A 124 20.57 -11.48 -17.31
CA LEU A 124 22.03 -11.52 -17.39
C LEU A 124 22.56 -12.90 -17.73
N ARG A 125 21.97 -13.98 -17.19
CA ARG A 125 22.36 -15.35 -17.56
C ARG A 125 22.08 -15.63 -19.04
N LEU A 126 20.92 -15.21 -19.55
CA LEU A 126 20.56 -15.37 -20.96
C LEU A 126 21.48 -14.56 -21.88
N VAL A 127 21.81 -13.33 -21.50
CA VAL A 127 22.77 -12.48 -22.22
C VAL A 127 24.15 -13.15 -22.28
N LEU A 128 24.65 -13.69 -21.17
CA LEU A 128 25.93 -14.40 -21.11
C LEU A 128 25.92 -15.72 -21.89
N GLY A 129 24.78 -16.42 -21.93
CA GLY A 129 24.56 -17.63 -22.72
C GLY A 129 24.28 -17.37 -24.20
N ASN A 130 24.14 -16.10 -24.60
CA ASN A 130 23.70 -15.68 -25.93
C ASN A 130 22.36 -16.33 -26.34
N GLU A 131 21.44 -16.46 -25.39
CA GLU A 131 20.12 -17.06 -25.55
C GLU A 131 19.03 -15.97 -25.60
N PRO A 132 17.99 -16.12 -26.43
CA PRO A 132 16.87 -15.19 -26.45
C PRO A 132 15.97 -15.38 -25.23
N VAL A 133 15.35 -14.31 -24.76
CA VAL A 133 14.35 -14.40 -23.68
C VAL A 133 13.03 -14.94 -24.20
N GLN A 134 12.57 -16.02 -23.61
CA GLN A 134 11.27 -16.64 -23.90
C GLN A 134 10.27 -16.46 -22.75
N ALA A 135 8.98 -16.65 -23.06
CA ALA A 135 7.87 -16.54 -22.11
C ALA A 135 8.08 -17.39 -20.84
N GLY A 136 8.68 -18.57 -20.96
CA GLY A 136 8.93 -19.48 -19.82
C GLY A 136 9.91 -18.94 -18.77
N HIS A 137 10.64 -17.86 -19.05
CA HIS A 137 11.52 -17.21 -18.07
C HIS A 137 10.80 -16.18 -17.21
N ALA A 138 9.57 -15.79 -17.58
CA ALA A 138 8.77 -14.85 -16.84
C ALA A 138 8.07 -15.53 -15.67
N GLN A 139 8.04 -14.85 -14.54
CA GLN A 139 7.22 -15.21 -13.40
C GLN A 139 5.88 -14.49 -13.52
N VAL A 140 4.79 -15.22 -13.35
CA VAL A 140 3.44 -14.64 -13.33
C VAL A 140 3.34 -13.69 -12.15
N MET A 141 2.87 -12.47 -12.43
CA MET A 141 2.62 -11.45 -11.41
C MET A 141 1.11 -11.29 -11.26
N PRO A 142 0.56 -11.25 -10.04
CA PRO A 142 -0.84 -10.93 -9.86
C PRO A 142 -1.15 -9.52 -10.37
N THR A 143 -2.35 -9.35 -10.91
CA THR A 143 -2.82 -8.07 -11.44
C THR A 143 -3.85 -7.46 -10.52
N VAL A 144 -3.83 -6.13 -10.41
CA VAL A 144 -4.77 -5.36 -9.59
C VAL A 144 -5.32 -4.21 -10.43
N PRO A 145 -6.60 -3.83 -10.26
CA PRO A 145 -7.14 -2.63 -10.88
C PRO A 145 -6.41 -1.38 -10.38
N GLY A 146 -6.29 -0.34 -11.23
CA GLY A 146 -5.70 0.94 -10.82
C GLY A 146 -6.48 1.63 -9.68
N THR A 147 -7.76 1.31 -9.52
CA THR A 147 -8.62 1.84 -8.44
C THR A 147 -8.48 1.06 -7.13
N ALA A 148 -7.70 -0.03 -7.08
CA ALA A 148 -7.51 -0.80 -5.86
C ALA A 148 -6.72 0.01 -4.83
N ARG A 149 -7.13 -0.03 -3.56
CA ARG A 149 -6.39 0.60 -2.46
C ARG A 149 -5.07 -0.13 -2.17
N LEU A 150 -4.10 0.58 -1.62
CA LEU A 150 -2.76 0.03 -1.37
C LEU A 150 -2.72 -1.13 -0.38
N ASP A 151 -3.61 -1.15 0.60
CA ASP A 151 -3.79 -2.30 1.50
C ASP A 151 -4.05 -3.61 0.73
N THR A 152 -4.88 -3.54 -0.29
CA THR A 152 -5.26 -4.64 -1.18
C THR A 152 -4.07 -5.03 -2.07
N VAL A 153 -3.35 -4.04 -2.61
CA VAL A 153 -2.13 -4.30 -3.41
C VAL A 153 -1.08 -5.02 -2.58
N LEU A 154 -0.82 -4.55 -1.35
CA LEU A 154 0.17 -5.16 -0.45
C LEU A 154 -0.22 -6.58 -0.03
N ALA A 155 -1.52 -6.84 0.18
CA ALA A 155 -2.00 -8.18 0.50
C ALA A 155 -1.72 -9.19 -0.64
N VAL A 156 -1.84 -8.73 -1.90
CA VAL A 156 -1.58 -9.53 -3.09
C VAL A 156 -0.08 -9.77 -3.35
N MET A 157 0.79 -8.92 -2.81
CA MET A 157 2.25 -9.01 -2.98
C MET A 157 2.97 -9.87 -1.92
N ARG A 158 2.25 -10.40 -0.92
CA ARG A 158 2.80 -11.31 0.09
C ARG A 158 2.97 -12.74 -0.43
#